data_AF-A0A845QKH3-F1
#
_entry.id   AF-A0A845QKH3-F1
#
_cell.length_a   1.000
_cell.length_b   1.000
_cell.length_c   1.000
_cell.angle_alpha   90.00
_cell.angle_beta   90.00
_cell.angle_gamma   90.00
#
_symmetry.space_group_name_H-M   'P 1'
#
loop_
_entity.id
_entity.type
_entity.pdbx_description
1 polymer ?
#
loop_
_entity_poly.entity_id
_entity_poly.type
_entity_poly.pdbx_seq_one_letter_code
_entity_poly.pdbx_strand_id
1 'polypeptide(L)'
;MYNIIVRETSSEIRAIARSSLKGCWPQVAIGVFLYYVMTMTIPVLLGYLMPFASYNYYNTFFEQSISLSYVARLYNLVLTGAFELGLCSFMIGFFRRKESNPAGIFNGFENFPKAFCLFVVQNIFIALWALLLVVPGIIAAIRYSQAFYVLADHPDKGVMECIEESKRMMNGNKGKFFCLMLSFIGWAILAAIPSAFMPIIPGIVGEIIDLVYSIPVFFMLTYLYVTRVVFYDLASGHLVAKSEPSPEDSYYF
;
A
#
# COMPACT_ATOMS: atom_id res chain seq x y z
N MET A 1 -9.91 -16.10 -18.10
CA MET A 1 -8.55 -16.25 -17.53
C MET A 1 -8.65 -17.14 -16.30
N TYR A 2 -7.79 -18.14 -16.18
CA TYR A 2 -7.81 -19.09 -15.06
C TYR A 2 -7.37 -18.42 -13.75
N ASN A 3 -7.87 -18.90 -12.61
CA ASN A 3 -7.47 -18.40 -11.30
C ASN A 3 -6.16 -19.08 -10.86
N ILE A 4 -5.09 -18.30 -10.71
CA ILE A 4 -3.76 -18.80 -10.33
C ILE A 4 -3.64 -18.82 -8.80
N ILE A 5 -3.24 -19.95 -8.23
CA ILE A 5 -3.01 -20.09 -6.78
C ILE A 5 -1.53 -19.88 -6.49
N VAL A 6 -1.21 -18.89 -5.65
CA VAL A 6 0.18 -18.58 -5.25
C VAL A 6 0.67 -19.65 -4.29
N ARG A 7 1.69 -20.42 -4.70
CA ARG A 7 2.21 -21.56 -3.92
C ARG A 7 3.41 -21.17 -3.05
N GLU A 8 4.20 -20.23 -3.51
CA GLU A 8 5.41 -19.69 -2.87
C GLU A 8 5.15 -19.29 -1.43
N THR A 9 5.97 -19.77 -0.50
CA THR A 9 5.93 -19.39 0.91
C THR A 9 6.12 -17.89 1.11
N SER A 10 5.62 -17.35 2.23
CA SER A 10 5.83 -15.94 2.56
C SER A 10 7.31 -15.56 2.68
N SER A 11 8.20 -16.53 2.95
CA SER A 11 9.64 -16.32 2.97
C SER A 11 10.21 -16.13 1.56
N GLU A 12 9.76 -16.95 0.59
CA GLU A 12 10.19 -16.88 -0.81
C GLU A 12 9.75 -15.58 -1.47
N ILE A 13 8.47 -15.20 -1.33
CA ILE A 13 7.95 -13.93 -1.87
C ILE A 13 8.75 -12.74 -1.31
N ARG A 14 9.02 -12.77 0.01
CA ARG A 14 9.86 -11.78 0.70
C ARG A 14 11.31 -11.79 0.23
N ALA A 15 11.87 -12.94 -0.13
CA ALA A 15 13.22 -13.05 -0.66
C ALA A 15 13.31 -12.44 -2.07
N ILE A 16 12.32 -12.71 -2.93
CA ILE A 16 12.20 -12.11 -4.27
C ILE A 16 12.15 -10.59 -4.16
N ALA A 17 11.31 -10.05 -3.25
CA ALA A 17 11.22 -8.61 -3.03
C ALA A 17 12.56 -8.00 -2.58
N ARG A 18 13.27 -8.63 -1.63
CA ARG A 18 14.60 -8.15 -1.19
C ARG A 18 15.64 -8.23 -2.31
N SER A 19 15.64 -9.29 -3.11
CA SER A 19 16.57 -9.40 -4.24
C SER A 19 16.30 -8.32 -5.30
N SER A 20 15.03 -7.99 -5.55
CA SER A 20 14.67 -6.93 -6.50
C SER A 20 15.11 -5.55 -6.05
N LEU A 21 15.19 -5.30 -4.74
CA LEU A 21 15.63 -4.02 -4.17
C LEU A 21 17.16 -3.84 -4.12
N LYS A 22 17.96 -4.90 -4.31
CA LYS A 22 19.42 -4.79 -4.28
C LYS A 22 19.91 -3.76 -5.32
N GLY A 23 20.67 -2.77 -4.84
CA GLY A 23 21.20 -1.67 -5.68
C GLY A 23 20.24 -0.49 -5.91
N CYS A 24 18.95 -0.60 -5.54
CA CYS A 24 17.95 0.45 -5.79
C CYS A 24 17.14 0.86 -4.54
N TRP A 25 17.55 0.44 -3.33
CA TRP A 25 16.83 0.71 -2.09
C TRP A 25 16.51 2.20 -1.89
N PRO A 26 17.49 3.13 -1.94
CA PRO A 26 17.20 4.54 -1.70
C PRO A 26 16.22 5.13 -2.71
N GLN A 27 16.33 4.77 -3.99
CA GLN A 27 15.50 5.33 -5.06
C GLN A 27 14.03 4.94 -4.89
N VAL A 28 13.76 3.67 -4.58
CA VAL A 28 12.39 3.20 -4.32
C VAL A 28 11.86 3.78 -3.01
N ALA A 29 12.72 3.88 -1.98
CA ALA A 29 12.35 4.48 -0.71
C ALA A 29 11.99 5.97 -0.84
N ILE A 30 12.65 6.72 -1.73
CA ILE A 30 12.27 8.11 -2.03
C ILE A 30 10.88 8.16 -2.67
N GLY A 31 10.54 7.23 -3.56
CA GLY A 31 9.18 7.13 -4.12
C GLY A 31 8.12 6.87 -3.04
N VAL A 32 8.40 5.97 -2.10
CA VAL A 32 7.51 5.66 -0.97
C VAL A 32 7.42 6.83 0.01
N PHE A 33 8.54 7.50 0.30
CA PHE A 33 8.58 8.71 1.10
C PHE A 33 7.71 9.80 0.46
N LEU A 34 7.85 10.03 -0.83
CA LEU A 34 7.07 11.03 -1.55
C LEU A 34 5.58 10.69 -1.51
N TYR A 35 5.20 9.42 -1.71
CA TYR A 35 3.82 8.96 -1.53
C TYR A 35 3.32 9.23 -0.10
N TYR A 36 4.12 8.95 0.93
CA TYR A 36 3.76 9.21 2.33
C TYR A 36 3.56 10.71 2.60
N VAL A 37 4.48 11.56 2.13
CA VAL A 37 4.37 13.01 2.30
C VAL A 37 3.09 13.51 1.65
N MET A 38 2.78 13.06 0.44
CA MET A 38 1.56 13.48 -0.27
C MET A 38 0.28 13.00 0.43
N THR A 39 0.26 11.78 0.96
CA THR A 39 -0.96 11.17 1.51
C THR A 39 -1.16 11.39 3.01
N MET A 40 -0.11 11.73 3.76
CA MET A 40 -0.18 11.95 5.21
C MET A 40 0.23 13.37 5.59
N THR A 41 1.45 13.79 5.24
CA THR A 41 2.01 15.07 5.70
C THR A 41 1.29 16.28 5.12
N ILE A 42 1.10 16.35 3.80
CA ILE A 42 0.44 17.48 3.14
C ILE A 42 -0.99 17.71 3.68
N PRO A 43 -1.88 16.69 3.78
CA PRO A 43 -3.19 16.88 4.38
C PRO A 43 -3.13 17.47 5.79
N VAL A 44 -2.22 16.97 6.64
CA VAL A 44 -2.07 17.44 8.03
C VAL A 44 -1.58 18.90 8.06
N LEU A 45 -0.58 19.25 7.26
CA LEU A 45 -0.10 20.63 7.13
C LEU A 45 -1.21 21.58 6.68
N LEU A 46 -2.01 21.19 5.68
CA LEU A 46 -3.19 21.96 5.26
C LEU A 46 -4.18 22.17 6.41
N GLY A 47 -4.36 21.18 7.28
CA GLY A 47 -5.17 21.32 8.49
C GLY A 47 -4.64 22.37 9.46
N TYR A 48 -3.33 22.42 9.69
CA TYR A 48 -2.73 23.47 10.53
C TYR A 48 -2.79 24.86 9.91
N LEU A 49 -2.67 24.95 8.58
CA LEU A 49 -2.76 26.23 7.85
C LEU A 49 -4.18 26.79 7.80
N MET A 50 -5.21 25.93 7.91
CA MET A 50 -6.62 26.31 7.88
C MET A 50 -7.35 25.86 9.16
N PRO A 51 -6.99 26.41 10.33
CA PRO A 51 -7.55 25.99 11.61
C PRO A 51 -9.05 26.31 11.74
N PHE A 52 -9.55 27.31 11.00
CA PHE A 52 -10.97 27.67 10.94
C PHE A 52 -11.83 26.57 10.31
N ALA A 53 -11.24 25.72 9.47
CA ALA A 53 -11.90 24.60 8.82
C ALA A 53 -11.66 23.28 9.58
N SER A 54 -11.48 23.36 10.89
CA SER A 54 -11.25 22.21 11.76
C SER A 54 -12.23 22.18 12.92
N TYR A 55 -12.70 20.99 13.25
CA TYR A 55 -13.48 20.73 14.46
C TYR A 55 -12.57 20.20 15.55
N ASN A 56 -12.50 20.92 16.66
CA ASN A 56 -11.69 20.55 17.82
C ASN A 56 -12.60 19.96 18.89
N TYR A 57 -12.23 18.79 19.42
CA TYR A 57 -12.91 18.20 20.57
C TYR A 57 -11.88 17.67 21.56
N TYR A 58 -12.24 17.71 22.84
CA TYR A 58 -11.42 17.12 23.89
C TYR A 58 -11.75 15.63 24.03
N ASN A 59 -10.73 14.80 23.85
CA ASN A 59 -10.85 13.37 24.08
C ASN A 59 -10.55 13.09 25.56
N THR A 60 -11.59 12.75 26.31
CA THR A 60 -11.49 12.47 27.76
C THR A 60 -10.73 11.18 28.07
N PHE A 61 -10.64 10.24 27.14
CA PHE A 61 -9.92 8.98 27.33
C PHE A 61 -8.40 9.17 27.20
N PHE A 62 -7.98 9.98 26.24
CA PHE A 62 -6.55 10.31 26.02
C PHE A 62 -6.11 11.60 26.72
N GLU A 63 -7.03 12.28 27.40
CA GLU A 63 -6.81 13.61 28.02
C GLU A 63 -6.21 14.65 27.05
N GLN A 64 -6.58 14.58 25.77
CA GLN A 64 -5.96 15.37 24.70
C GLN A 64 -6.99 16.03 23.79
N SER A 65 -6.67 17.23 23.30
CA SER A 65 -7.45 17.91 22.26
C SER A 65 -7.12 17.33 20.89
N ILE A 66 -8.12 16.79 20.20
CA ILE A 66 -7.99 16.23 18.85
C ILE A 66 -8.64 17.20 17.86
N SER A 67 -7.92 17.50 16.77
CA SER A 67 -8.39 18.36 15.68
C SER A 67 -8.75 17.53 14.45
N LEU A 68 -9.98 17.69 13.97
CA LEU A 68 -10.48 17.08 12.74
C LEU A 68 -10.56 18.15 11.64
N SER A 69 -9.56 18.19 10.76
CA SER A 69 -9.54 19.11 9.62
C SER A 69 -10.43 18.63 8.47
N TYR A 70 -11.43 19.42 8.10
CA TYR A 70 -12.29 19.13 6.95
C TYR A 70 -11.53 19.22 5.63
N VAL A 71 -10.56 20.13 5.53
CA VAL A 71 -9.73 20.29 4.33
C VAL A 71 -8.82 19.09 4.13
N ALA A 72 -8.19 18.59 5.20
CA ALA A 72 -7.38 17.38 5.14
C ALA A 72 -8.21 16.16 4.72
N ARG A 73 -9.44 16.06 5.23
CA ARG A 73 -10.38 14.98 4.85
C ARG A 73 -10.79 15.07 3.39
N LEU A 74 -11.10 16.26 2.90
CA LEU A 74 -11.45 16.48 1.50
C LEU A 74 -10.27 16.15 0.58
N TYR A 75 -9.06 16.60 0.93
CA TYR A 75 -7.83 16.26 0.21
C TYR A 75 -7.69 14.74 0.07
N ASN A 76 -7.78 14.00 1.18
CA ASN A 76 -7.62 12.55 1.18
C ASN A 76 -8.71 11.85 0.36
N LEU A 77 -9.97 12.27 0.50
CA LEU A 77 -11.06 11.70 -0.27
C LEU A 77 -10.83 11.82 -1.79
N VAL A 78 -10.33 12.97 -2.23
CA VAL A 78 -10.17 13.29 -3.65
C VAL A 78 -8.88 12.73 -4.24
N LEU A 79 -7.77 12.80 -3.51
CA LEU A 79 -6.43 12.58 -4.08
C LEU A 79 -5.81 11.23 -3.73
N THR A 80 -6.21 10.58 -2.63
CA THR A 80 -5.60 9.31 -2.21
C THR A 80 -5.73 8.23 -3.27
N GLY A 81 -6.86 8.14 -3.99
CA GLY A 81 -7.03 7.17 -5.06
C GLY A 81 -6.00 7.33 -6.19
N ALA A 82 -5.71 8.57 -6.59
CA ALA A 82 -4.71 8.84 -7.62
C ALA A 82 -3.29 8.52 -7.15
N PHE A 83 -2.95 8.86 -5.91
CA PHE A 83 -1.66 8.49 -5.33
C PHE A 83 -1.50 6.97 -5.16
N GLU A 84 -2.56 6.25 -4.79
CA GLU A 84 -2.55 4.79 -4.68
C GLU A 84 -2.31 4.15 -6.06
N LEU A 85 -3.03 4.60 -7.09
CA LEU A 85 -2.80 4.13 -8.46
C LEU A 85 -1.36 4.43 -8.92
N GLY A 86 -0.88 5.63 -8.64
CA GLY A 86 0.49 6.03 -8.98
C GLY A 86 1.55 5.20 -8.26
N LEU A 87 1.34 4.87 -6.98
CA LEU A 87 2.22 3.96 -6.24
C LEU A 87 2.20 2.56 -6.85
N CYS A 88 1.03 2.01 -7.19
CA CYS A 88 0.92 0.73 -7.88
C CYS A 88 1.67 0.72 -9.20
N SER A 89 1.47 1.73 -10.06
CA SER A 89 2.15 1.88 -11.34
C SER A 89 3.67 2.02 -11.17
N PHE A 90 4.12 2.83 -10.21
CA PHE A 90 5.54 2.99 -9.89
C PHE A 90 6.16 1.67 -9.44
N MET A 91 5.50 0.93 -8.55
CA MET A 91 6.03 -0.34 -8.05
C MET A 91 6.07 -1.44 -9.12
N ILE A 92 5.07 -1.50 -10.01
CA ILE A 92 5.08 -2.40 -11.18
C ILE A 92 6.22 -2.03 -12.13
N GLY A 93 6.38 -0.74 -12.46
CA GLY A 93 7.45 -0.25 -13.33
C GLY A 93 8.84 -0.54 -12.75
N PHE A 94 9.02 -0.32 -11.44
CA PHE A 94 10.23 -0.69 -10.75
C PHE A 94 10.50 -2.20 -10.79
N PHE A 95 9.50 -3.02 -10.44
CA PHE A 95 9.68 -4.45 -10.32
C PHE A 95 10.01 -5.11 -11.67
N ARG A 96 9.30 -4.71 -12.74
CA ARG A 96 9.43 -5.33 -14.07
C ARG A 96 10.52 -4.68 -14.94
N ARG A 97 10.72 -3.36 -14.85
CA ARG A 97 11.62 -2.61 -15.76
C ARG A 97 12.79 -1.90 -15.06
N LYS A 98 12.91 -2.00 -13.73
CA LYS A 98 13.90 -1.26 -12.93
C LYS A 98 13.82 0.26 -13.07
N GLU A 99 12.67 0.77 -13.51
CA GLU A 99 12.36 2.20 -13.50
C GLU A 99 12.21 2.68 -12.05
N SER A 100 13.08 3.59 -11.61
CA SER A 100 13.11 4.03 -10.21
C SER A 100 12.94 5.54 -10.05
N ASN A 101 12.35 6.20 -11.05
CA ASN A 101 12.02 7.63 -10.97
C ASN A 101 10.90 7.86 -9.94
N PRO A 102 11.17 8.52 -8.79
CA PRO A 102 10.18 8.72 -7.74
C PRO A 102 8.97 9.55 -8.19
N ALA A 103 9.14 10.41 -9.21
CA ALA A 103 8.04 11.19 -9.77
C ALA A 103 6.93 10.32 -10.39
N GLY A 104 7.21 9.04 -10.67
CA GLY A 104 6.25 8.08 -11.20
C GLY A 104 5.00 7.90 -10.32
N ILE A 105 5.04 8.28 -9.03
CA ILE A 105 3.85 8.27 -8.18
C ILE A 105 2.75 9.23 -8.65
N PHE A 106 3.09 10.25 -9.46
CA PHE A 106 2.12 11.20 -10.00
C PHE A 106 1.45 10.68 -11.28
N ASN A 107 1.94 9.58 -11.87
CA ASN A 107 1.34 9.00 -13.08
C ASN A 107 -0.10 8.51 -12.84
N GLY A 108 -0.48 8.22 -11.59
CA GLY A 108 -1.86 7.86 -11.24
C GLY A 108 -2.88 8.96 -11.53
N PHE A 109 -2.44 10.22 -11.69
CA PHE A 109 -3.30 11.33 -12.09
C PHE A 109 -3.73 11.29 -13.55
N GLU A 110 -3.02 10.57 -14.43
CA GLU A 110 -3.44 10.40 -15.84
C GLU A 110 -4.80 9.70 -15.95
N ASN A 111 -5.07 8.78 -15.02
CA ASN A 111 -6.34 8.06 -14.91
C ASN A 111 -7.14 8.48 -13.67
N PHE A 112 -7.04 9.75 -13.27
CA PHE A 112 -7.63 10.29 -12.04
C PHE A 112 -9.11 9.88 -11.82
N PRO A 113 -10.03 10.02 -12.80
CA PRO A 113 -11.43 9.68 -12.57
C PRO A 113 -11.63 8.19 -12.22
N LYS A 114 -10.92 7.28 -12.89
CA LYS A 114 -10.98 5.85 -12.60
C LYS A 114 -10.36 5.53 -11.24
N ALA A 115 -9.22 6.15 -10.92
CA ALA A 115 -8.53 5.98 -9.65
C ALA A 115 -9.40 6.46 -8.46
N PHE A 116 -10.02 7.63 -8.58
CA PHE A 116 -10.95 8.17 -7.60
C PHE A 116 -12.18 7.27 -7.42
N CYS A 117 -12.84 6.89 -8.52
CA CYS A 117 -14.00 6.02 -8.45
C CYS A 117 -13.66 4.64 -7.86
N LEU A 118 -12.51 4.07 -8.20
CA LEU A 118 -12.04 2.82 -7.61
C LEU A 118 -11.81 2.94 -6.11
N PHE A 119 -11.15 4.02 -5.67
CA PHE A 119 -10.96 4.31 -4.25
C PHE A 119 -12.31 4.38 -3.50
N VAL A 120 -13.26 5.15 -4.02
CA VAL A 120 -14.58 5.35 -3.39
C VAL A 120 -15.36 4.04 -3.34
N VAL A 121 -15.51 3.33 -4.46
CA VAL A 121 -16.29 2.08 -4.53
C VAL A 121 -15.66 1.00 -3.64
N GLN A 122 -14.34 0.85 -3.67
CA GLN A 122 -13.64 -0.11 -2.82
C GLN A 122 -13.87 0.18 -1.33
N ASN A 123 -13.72 1.45 -0.91
CA ASN A 123 -13.92 1.83 0.50
C ASN A 123 -15.38 1.68 0.94
N ILE A 124 -16.35 2.00 0.08
CA ILE A 124 -17.78 1.76 0.39
C ILE A 124 -18.02 0.26 0.61
N PHE A 125 -17.54 -0.60 -0.28
CA PHE A 125 -17.73 -2.04 -0.10
C PHE A 125 -17.05 -2.55 1.17
N ILE A 126 -15.83 -2.12 1.46
CA ILE A 126 -15.13 -2.50 2.70
C ILE A 126 -15.91 -2.01 3.93
N ALA A 127 -16.40 -0.78 3.92
CA ALA A 127 -17.17 -0.21 5.02
C ALA A 127 -18.49 -0.95 5.25
N LEU A 128 -19.22 -1.32 4.19
CA LEU A 128 -20.46 -2.11 4.30
C LEU A 128 -20.20 -3.48 4.96
N TRP A 129 -19.10 -4.14 4.61
CA TRP A 129 -18.71 -5.41 5.24
C TRP A 129 -18.24 -5.22 6.68
N ALA A 130 -17.50 -4.14 6.96
CA ALA A 130 -17.02 -3.80 8.30
C ALA A 130 -18.16 -3.42 9.26
N LEU A 131 -19.25 -2.83 8.73
CA LEU A 131 -20.44 -2.47 9.51
C LEU A 131 -21.18 -3.70 10.03
N LEU A 132 -21.17 -4.81 9.27
CA LEU A 132 -21.71 -6.07 9.74
C LEU A 132 -20.88 -6.59 10.92
N LEU A 133 -19.56 -6.74 10.72
CA LEU A 133 -18.58 -7.19 11.71
C LEU A 133 -17.16 -6.80 11.25
N VAL A 134 -16.21 -6.72 12.18
CA VAL A 134 -14.80 -6.40 11.88
C VAL A 134 -14.14 -7.44 10.97
N VAL A 135 -14.36 -8.73 11.24
CA VAL A 135 -13.71 -9.84 10.49
C VAL A 135 -14.10 -9.85 9.01
N PRO A 136 -15.40 -9.76 8.63
CA PRO A 136 -15.80 -9.58 7.23
C PRO A 136 -15.20 -8.34 6.55
N GLY A 137 -15.05 -7.22 7.28
CA GLY A 137 -14.36 -6.02 6.77
C GLY A 137 -12.91 -6.30 6.35
N ILE A 138 -12.15 -7.02 7.17
CA ILE A 138 -10.77 -7.43 6.86
C ILE A 138 -10.75 -8.35 5.62
N ILE A 139 -11.66 -9.32 5.54
CA ILE A 139 -11.77 -10.23 4.39
C ILE A 139 -12.09 -9.45 3.11
N ALA A 140 -12.97 -8.43 3.18
CA ALA A 140 -13.29 -7.57 2.06
C ALA A 140 -12.08 -6.72 1.62
N ALA A 141 -11.33 -6.15 2.54
CA ALA A 141 -10.10 -5.40 2.22
C ALA A 141 -9.07 -6.29 1.50
N ILE A 142 -8.87 -7.52 1.98
CA ILE A 142 -7.99 -8.50 1.32
C ILE A 142 -8.53 -8.88 -0.06
N ARG A 143 -9.85 -9.10 -0.20
CA ARG A 143 -10.51 -9.45 -1.46
C ARG A 143 -10.29 -8.40 -2.56
N TYR A 144 -10.22 -7.11 -2.20
CA TYR A 144 -10.06 -6.00 -3.15
C TYR A 144 -8.63 -5.45 -3.24
N SER A 145 -7.68 -6.06 -2.52
CA SER A 145 -6.29 -5.58 -2.42
C SER A 145 -5.53 -5.51 -3.74
N GLN A 146 -5.98 -6.18 -4.79
CA GLN A 146 -5.31 -6.21 -6.10
C GLN A 146 -5.92 -5.24 -7.11
N ALA A 147 -7.02 -4.56 -6.79
CA ALA A 147 -7.79 -3.80 -7.78
C ALA A 147 -7.01 -2.61 -8.36
N PHE A 148 -6.23 -1.89 -7.53
CA PHE A 148 -5.36 -0.80 -8.02
C PHE A 148 -4.21 -1.30 -8.88
N TYR A 149 -3.64 -2.47 -8.59
CA TYR A 149 -2.62 -3.08 -9.45
C TYR A 149 -3.20 -3.50 -10.80
N VAL A 150 -4.42 -4.05 -10.82
CA VAL A 150 -5.14 -4.37 -12.07
C VAL A 150 -5.38 -3.11 -12.90
N LEU A 151 -5.82 -2.01 -12.28
CA LEU A 151 -6.03 -0.74 -12.98
C LEU A 151 -4.71 -0.14 -13.50
N ALA A 152 -3.62 -0.30 -12.75
CA ALA A 152 -2.29 0.14 -13.18
C ALA A 152 -1.77 -0.65 -14.40
N ASP A 153 -2.01 -1.96 -14.45
CA ASP A 153 -1.61 -2.83 -15.57
C ASP A 153 -2.55 -2.69 -16.79
N HIS A 154 -3.84 -2.49 -16.55
CA HIS A 154 -4.89 -2.45 -17.56
C HIS A 154 -5.74 -1.18 -17.40
N PRO A 155 -5.19 0.00 -17.79
CA PRO A 155 -5.88 1.28 -17.64
C PRO A 155 -7.15 1.38 -18.52
N ASP A 156 -7.32 0.48 -19.49
CA ASP A 156 -8.51 0.33 -20.32
C ASP A 156 -9.71 -0.20 -19.53
N LYS A 157 -9.49 -1.08 -18.53
CA LYS A 157 -10.56 -1.71 -17.76
C LYS A 157 -11.43 -0.72 -16.99
N GLY A 158 -12.69 -1.11 -16.78
CA GLY A 158 -13.62 -0.39 -15.92
C GLY A 158 -13.32 -0.57 -14.43
N VAL A 159 -13.86 0.33 -13.58
CA VAL A 159 -13.71 0.27 -12.11
C VAL A 159 -14.21 -1.06 -11.55
N MET A 160 -15.41 -1.48 -11.95
CA MET A 160 -16.01 -2.73 -11.49
C MET A 160 -15.28 -3.96 -12.01
N GLU A 161 -14.77 -3.90 -13.25
CA GLU A 161 -13.94 -4.97 -13.83
C GLU A 161 -12.64 -5.16 -13.03
N CYS A 162 -11.99 -4.07 -12.60
CA CYS A 162 -10.81 -4.14 -11.74
C CYS A 162 -11.12 -4.80 -10.38
N ILE A 163 -12.28 -4.48 -9.79
CA ILE A 163 -12.73 -5.10 -8.54
C ILE A 163 -13.04 -6.59 -8.76
N GLU A 164 -13.70 -6.97 -9.85
CA GLU A 164 -14.00 -8.36 -10.19
C GLU A 164 -12.74 -9.17 -10.45
N GLU A 165 -11.75 -8.58 -11.14
CA GLU A 165 -10.46 -9.19 -11.36
C GLU A 165 -9.73 -9.44 -10.04
N SER A 166 -9.70 -8.45 -9.14
CA SER A 166 -9.15 -8.62 -7.79
C SER A 166 -9.89 -9.71 -7.02
N LYS A 167 -11.22 -9.75 -7.08
CA LYS A 167 -12.03 -10.81 -6.43
C LYS A 167 -11.63 -12.19 -6.94
N ARG A 168 -11.43 -12.32 -8.26
CA ARG A 168 -11.02 -13.57 -8.92
C ARG A 168 -9.63 -13.97 -8.46
N MET A 169 -8.63 -13.10 -8.61
CA MET A 169 -7.24 -13.34 -8.20
C MET A 169 -7.11 -13.69 -6.72
N MET A 170 -7.95 -13.09 -5.88
CA MET A 170 -7.93 -13.36 -4.44
C MET A 170 -8.75 -14.60 -4.06
N ASN A 171 -9.41 -15.29 -4.99
CA ASN A 171 -10.07 -16.55 -4.69
C ASN A 171 -9.02 -17.66 -4.46
N GLY A 172 -9.05 -18.33 -3.31
CA GLY A 172 -7.98 -19.25 -2.89
C GLY A 172 -6.70 -18.60 -2.34
N ASN A 173 -6.44 -17.30 -2.62
CA ASN A 173 -5.21 -16.62 -2.21
C ASN A 173 -5.33 -15.71 -0.96
N LYS A 174 -6.53 -15.49 -0.40
CA LYS A 174 -6.75 -14.55 0.73
C LYS A 174 -5.91 -14.88 1.97
N GLY A 175 -5.94 -16.15 2.40
CA GLY A 175 -5.19 -16.60 3.56
C GLY A 175 -3.69 -16.46 3.36
N LYS A 176 -3.20 -16.75 2.15
CA LYS A 176 -1.80 -16.58 1.78
C LYS A 176 -1.36 -15.13 1.86
N PHE A 177 -2.14 -14.21 1.28
CA PHE A 177 -1.89 -12.78 1.34
C PHE A 177 -1.93 -12.26 2.78
N PHE A 178 -2.91 -12.71 3.58
CA PHE A 178 -3.02 -12.34 4.99
C PHE A 178 -1.78 -12.76 5.79
N CYS A 179 -1.35 -14.02 5.68
CA CYS A 179 -0.14 -14.51 6.35
C CYS A 179 1.11 -13.78 5.87
N LEU A 180 1.18 -13.44 4.57
CA LEU A 180 2.27 -12.62 4.03
C LEU A 180 2.30 -11.24 4.69
N MET A 181 1.15 -10.56 4.82
CA MET A 181 1.09 -9.26 5.50
C MET A 181 1.43 -9.37 7.00
N LEU A 182 0.93 -10.41 7.68
CA LEU A 182 1.27 -10.66 9.09
C LEU A 182 2.78 -10.89 9.30
N SER A 183 3.48 -11.47 8.32
CA SER A 183 4.93 -11.67 8.41
C SER A 183 5.75 -10.37 8.48
N PHE A 184 5.12 -9.21 8.22
CA PHE A 184 5.71 -7.88 8.37
C PHE A 184 5.47 -7.24 9.73
N ILE A 185 4.63 -7.80 10.61
CA ILE A 185 4.27 -7.14 11.88
C ILE A 185 5.48 -6.86 12.78
N GLY A 186 6.42 -7.80 12.87
CA GLY A 186 7.66 -7.61 13.64
C GLY A 186 8.54 -6.51 13.05
N TRP A 187 8.61 -6.40 11.72
CA TRP A 187 9.34 -5.34 11.03
C TRP A 187 8.66 -3.98 11.20
N ALA A 188 7.33 -3.95 11.19
CA ALA A 188 6.56 -2.74 11.42
C ALA A 188 6.74 -2.21 12.84
N ILE A 189 6.71 -3.08 13.86
CA ILE A 189 6.99 -2.72 15.24
C ILE A 189 8.42 -2.16 15.35
N LEU A 190 9.42 -2.88 14.82
CA LEU A 190 10.82 -2.44 14.86
C LEU A 190 11.01 -1.08 14.20
N ALA A 191 10.37 -0.85 13.05
CA ALA A 191 10.46 0.41 12.31
C ALA A 191 9.74 1.56 13.02
N ALA A 192 8.72 1.28 13.83
CA ALA A 192 7.94 2.28 14.57
C ALA A 192 8.59 2.69 15.91
N ILE A 193 9.63 1.98 16.37
CA ILE A 193 10.31 2.27 17.64
C ILE A 193 10.75 3.74 17.74
N PRO A 194 11.45 4.33 16.75
CA PRO A 194 11.88 5.72 16.88
C PRO A 194 10.69 6.67 17.07
N SER A 195 9.64 6.56 16.24
CA SER A 195 8.44 7.39 16.35
C SER A 195 7.76 7.25 17.72
N ALA A 196 7.82 6.09 18.36
CA ALA A 196 7.27 5.88 19.70
C ALA A 196 8.02 6.64 20.81
N PHE A 197 9.30 6.98 20.60
CA PHE A 197 10.10 7.78 21.54
C PHE A 197 10.09 9.28 21.23
N MET A 198 9.42 9.70 20.16
CA MET A 198 9.34 11.10 19.79
C MET A 198 8.48 11.88 20.82
N PRO A 199 8.98 13.02 21.35
CA PRO A 199 8.17 13.87 22.20
C PRO A 199 7.01 14.48 21.40
N ILE A 200 5.84 14.59 22.04
CA ILE A 200 4.66 15.19 21.42
C ILE A 200 4.92 16.69 21.27
N ILE A 201 5.14 17.13 20.02
CA ILE A 201 5.33 18.53 19.67
C ILE A 201 4.18 18.92 18.75
N PRO A 202 3.27 19.82 19.16
CA PRO A 202 2.14 20.20 18.33
C PRO A 202 2.57 21.14 17.18
N GLY A 203 1.81 21.09 16.09
CA GLY A 203 1.95 21.99 14.95
C GLY A 203 3.02 21.57 13.95
N ILE A 204 3.33 22.48 13.01
CA ILE A 204 4.14 22.19 11.81
C ILE A 204 5.54 21.66 12.15
N VAL A 205 6.17 22.18 13.20
CA VAL A 205 7.50 21.72 13.63
C VAL A 205 7.45 20.25 14.07
N GLY A 206 6.38 19.84 14.75
CA GLY A 206 6.15 18.45 15.12
C GLY A 206 6.10 17.53 13.91
N GLU A 207 5.33 17.90 12.88
CA GLU A 207 5.21 17.09 11.65
C GLU A 207 6.54 16.92 10.91
N ILE A 208 7.37 17.96 10.89
CA ILE A 208 8.70 17.89 10.27
C ILE A 208 9.60 16.94 11.06
N ILE A 209 9.52 16.97 12.40
CA ILE A 209 10.27 16.06 13.25
C ILE A 209 9.76 14.62 13.08
N ASP A 210 8.44 14.40 12.99
CA ASP A 210 7.85 13.08 12.76
C ASP A 210 8.38 12.41 11.49
N LEU A 211 8.59 13.18 10.41
CA LEU A 211 9.20 12.65 9.19
C LEU A 211 10.61 12.10 9.41
N VAL A 212 11.40 12.73 10.28
CA VAL A 212 12.77 12.27 10.61
C VAL A 212 12.69 10.98 11.42
N TYR A 213 11.80 10.90 12.41
CA TYR A 213 11.61 9.70 13.22
C TYR A 213 10.99 8.54 12.41
N SER A 214 10.25 8.85 11.35
CA SER A 214 9.61 7.87 10.45
C SER A 214 10.54 7.30 9.36
N ILE A 215 11.82 7.69 9.31
CA ILE A 215 12.77 7.18 8.30
C ILE A 215 12.78 5.64 8.22
N PRO A 216 12.88 4.88 9.33
CA PRO A 216 12.87 3.42 9.26
C PRO A 216 11.56 2.85 8.73
N VAL A 217 10.43 3.53 8.97
CA VAL A 217 9.11 3.17 8.43
C VAL A 217 9.13 3.21 6.90
N PHE A 218 9.79 4.19 6.27
CA PHE A 218 9.86 4.27 4.81
C PHE A 218 10.61 3.09 4.18
N PHE A 219 11.69 2.60 4.81
CA PHE A 219 12.39 1.40 4.35
C PHE A 219 11.54 0.14 4.52
N MET A 220 10.83 0.02 5.64
CA MET A 220 9.91 -1.08 5.88
C MET A 220 8.73 -1.07 4.89
N LEU A 221 8.13 0.10 4.64
CA LEU A 221 7.05 0.27 3.66
C LEU A 221 7.52 -0.04 2.25
N THR A 222 8.74 0.37 1.88
CA THR A 222 9.35 0.00 0.60
C THR A 222 9.42 -1.50 0.43
N TYR A 223 9.88 -2.19 1.47
CA TYR A 223 9.96 -3.64 1.46
C TYR A 223 8.57 -4.29 1.34
N LEU A 224 7.58 -3.75 2.06
CA LEU A 224 6.20 -4.23 2.01
C LEU A 224 5.56 -4.01 0.63
N TYR A 225 5.69 -2.83 0.05
CA TYR A 225 5.07 -2.49 -1.24
C TYR A 225 5.65 -3.30 -2.39
N VAL A 226 6.98 -3.49 -2.43
CA VAL A 226 7.59 -4.40 -3.42
C VAL A 226 7.10 -5.83 -3.21
N THR A 227 6.94 -6.27 -1.96
CA THR A 227 6.39 -7.61 -1.65
C THR A 227 4.95 -7.78 -2.14
N ARG A 228 4.13 -6.74 -2.05
CA ARG A 228 2.76 -6.74 -2.61
C ARG A 228 2.76 -6.86 -4.14
N VAL A 229 3.69 -6.20 -4.83
CA VAL A 229 3.84 -6.32 -6.29
C VAL A 229 4.31 -7.71 -6.70
N VAL A 230 5.26 -8.31 -5.98
CA VAL A 230 5.66 -9.70 -6.24
C VAL A 230 4.45 -10.63 -6.12
N PHE A 231 3.65 -10.46 -5.06
CA PHE A 231 2.44 -11.27 -4.89
C PHE A 231 1.44 -11.06 -6.03
N TYR A 232 1.24 -9.80 -6.44
CA TYR A 232 0.37 -9.46 -7.56
C TYR A 232 0.83 -10.11 -8.86
N ASP A 233 2.12 -10.02 -9.21
CA ASP A 233 2.71 -10.61 -10.42
C ASP A 233 2.64 -12.14 -10.43
N LEU A 234 2.77 -12.79 -9.26
CA LEU A 234 2.53 -14.24 -9.12
C LEU A 234 1.06 -14.59 -9.33
N ALA A 235 0.15 -13.82 -8.74
CA ALA A 235 -1.29 -14.05 -8.85
C ALA A 235 -1.86 -13.74 -10.25
N SER A 236 -1.23 -12.84 -11.01
CA SER A 236 -1.59 -12.52 -12.39
C SER A 236 -0.93 -13.44 -13.42
N GLY A 237 0.11 -14.17 -13.01
CA GLY A 237 0.87 -15.08 -13.88
C GLY A 237 1.98 -14.40 -14.69
N HIS A 238 2.32 -13.15 -14.38
CA HIS A 238 3.46 -12.46 -14.99
C HIS A 238 4.81 -12.96 -14.46
N LEU A 239 4.84 -13.41 -13.21
CA LEU A 239 5.99 -14.08 -12.62
C LEU A 239 5.73 -15.59 -12.57
N VAL A 240 6.55 -16.37 -13.28
CA VAL A 240 6.46 -17.83 -13.25
C VAL A 240 7.20 -18.34 -12.00
N ALA A 241 6.49 -19.10 -11.16
CA ALA A 241 7.06 -19.83 -10.04
C ALA A 241 8.28 -20.65 -10.49
N LYS A 242 9.29 -20.83 -9.64
CA LYS A 242 10.36 -21.81 -9.91
C LYS A 242 9.70 -23.16 -10.24
N SER A 243 9.98 -23.71 -11.42
CA SER A 243 9.61 -25.09 -11.75
C SER A 243 10.22 -26.02 -10.70
N GLU A 244 9.47 -27.04 -10.25
CA GLU A 244 10.04 -28.13 -9.46
C GLU A 244 11.32 -28.63 -10.15
N PRO A 245 12.40 -28.95 -9.42
CA PRO A 245 13.55 -29.62 -10.04
C PRO A 245 13.02 -30.87 -10.73
N SER A 246 13.42 -31.07 -11.98
CA SER A 246 13.01 -32.27 -12.69
C SER A 246 13.52 -33.48 -11.91
N PRO A 247 12.84 -34.64 -11.93
CA PRO A 247 13.38 -35.86 -11.33
C PRO A 247 14.81 -36.19 -11.83
N GLU A 248 15.20 -35.67 -13.00
CA GLU A 248 16.53 -35.82 -13.60
C GLU A 248 17.63 -35.05 -12.85
N ASP A 249 17.29 -33.96 -12.16
CA ASP A 249 18.25 -33.16 -11.37
C ASP A 249 18.66 -33.84 -10.04
N SER A 250 18.00 -34.96 -9.68
CA SER A 250 18.34 -35.75 -8.47
C SER A 250 19.41 -36.81 -8.69
N TYR A 251 19.85 -37.03 -9.93
CA TYR A 251 20.82 -38.08 -10.30
C TYR A 251 22.26 -37.60 -10.49
N TYR A 252 22.54 -36.32 -10.23
CA TYR A 252 23.89 -35.73 -10.33
C TYR A 252 24.41 -35.29 -8.96
N PHE A 253 24.58 -36.25 -8.05
CA PHE A 253 25.47 -36.14 -6.88
C PHE A 253 26.34 -37.39 -6.78
#